data_AF-C7PZD4-F1
#
_entry.id   AF-C7PZD4-F1
#
_cell.length_a   1.000
_cell.length_b   1.000
_cell.length_c   1.000
_cell.angle_alpha   90.00
_cell.angle_beta   90.00
_cell.angle_gamma   90.00
#
_symmetry.space_group_name_H-M   'P 1'
#
loop_
_entity.id
_entity.type
_entity.pdbx_description
1 polymer ?
#
loop_
_entity_poly.entity_id
_entity_poly.type
_entity_poly.pdbx_seq_one_letter_code
_entity_poly.pdbx_strand_id
1 'polypeptide(L)'
;MFDYDEGVSPEPLQHLAAVIEDEIARVQLEYLCYGMDLDLAAAIDGAAGTVVITGEGLSFRRPRRLLESRISRAGLRSETHRPDLRITVFPAANQDPEPA
;
A
#
# COMPACT_ATOMS: atom_id res chain seq x y z
N MET A 1 31.80 4.05 -16.00
CA MET A 1 31.21 2.71 -15.82
C MET A 1 30.65 2.73 -14.43
N PHE A 2 29.35 2.96 -14.30
CA PHE A 2 28.69 3.05 -12.99
C PHE A 2 28.04 1.70 -12.75
N ASP A 3 28.51 1.00 -11.72
CA ASP A 3 27.85 -0.18 -11.17
C ASP A 3 26.45 0.25 -10.69
N TYR A 4 25.44 -0.22 -11.41
CA TYR A 4 24.07 -0.17 -10.91
C TYR A 4 23.94 -1.30 -9.90
N ASP A 5 23.84 -0.90 -8.64
CA ASP A 5 23.50 -1.76 -7.50
C ASP A 5 22.42 -2.77 -7.89
N GLU A 6 22.80 -4.04 -7.78
CA GLU A 6 22.01 -5.22 -8.12
C GLU A 6 20.93 -5.38 -7.03
N GLY A 7 19.65 -5.26 -7.38
CA GLY A 7 18.63 -5.81 -6.47
C GLY A 7 17.16 -5.44 -6.66
N VAL A 8 16.80 -4.24 -7.12
CA VAL A 8 15.37 -3.89 -7.33
C VAL A 8 15.26 -2.95 -8.52
N SER A 9 14.86 -3.46 -9.68
CA SER A 9 14.35 -2.58 -10.75
C SER A 9 13.20 -1.74 -10.15
N PRO A 10 13.14 -0.41 -10.39
CA PRO A 10 12.06 0.42 -9.86
C PRO A 10 10.68 0.03 -10.43
N GLU A 11 10.64 -0.74 -11.52
CA GLU A 11 9.41 -1.16 -12.21
C GLU A 11 8.47 -1.99 -11.31
N PRO A 12 8.93 -3.01 -10.56
CA PRO A 12 8.09 -3.73 -9.60
C PRO A 12 7.41 -2.85 -8.55
N LEU A 13 8.12 -1.85 -8.00
CA LEU A 13 7.55 -0.96 -6.98
C LEU A 13 6.59 0.07 -7.57
N GLN A 14 6.86 0.55 -8.79
CA GLN A 14 5.92 1.41 -9.52
C GLN A 14 4.64 0.65 -9.88
N HIS A 15 4.75 -0.60 -10.30
CA HIS A 15 3.59 -1.44 -10.55
C HIS A 15 2.78 -1.69 -9.28
N LEU A 16 3.46 -1.99 -8.16
CA LEU A 16 2.83 -2.12 -6.86
C LEU A 16 2.09 -0.84 -6.47
N ALA A 17 2.73 0.33 -6.60
CA ALA A 17 2.13 1.62 -6.29
C ALA A 17 0.86 1.86 -7.13
N ALA A 18 0.89 1.56 -8.44
CA ALA A 18 -0.27 1.71 -9.31
C ALA A 18 -1.45 0.80 -8.89
N VAL A 19 -1.17 -0.44 -8.46
CA VAL A 19 -2.20 -1.35 -7.93
C VAL A 19 -2.81 -0.78 -6.64
N ILE A 20 -1.97 -0.24 -5.75
CA ILE A 20 -2.43 0.36 -4.49
C ILE A 20 -3.25 1.64 -4.74
N GLU A 21 -2.82 2.49 -5.67
CA GLU A 21 -3.56 3.68 -6.09
C GLU A 21 -4.95 3.34 -6.64
N ASP A 22 -5.08 2.29 -7.44
CA ASP A 22 -6.39 1.82 -7.94
C ASP A 22 -7.30 1.35 -6.80
N GLU A 23 -6.78 0.60 -5.82
CA GLU A 23 -7.58 0.19 -4.66
C GLU A 23 -7.95 1.35 -3.74
N ILE A 24 -7.07 2.35 -3.58
CA ILE A 24 -7.40 3.59 -2.87
C ILE A 24 -8.54 4.32 -3.58
N ALA A 25 -8.45 4.52 -4.89
CA ALA A 25 -9.47 5.21 -5.68
C ALA A 25 -10.83 4.51 -5.60
N ARG A 26 -10.85 3.16 -5.63
CA ARG A 26 -12.07 2.37 -5.46
C ARG A 26 -12.71 2.58 -4.08
N VAL A 27 -11.91 2.56 -3.01
CA VAL A 27 -12.41 2.79 -1.65
C VAL A 27 -12.90 4.22 -1.47
N GLN A 28 -12.17 5.21 -1.99
CA GLN A 28 -12.61 6.60 -1.97
C GLN A 28 -13.93 6.79 -2.70
N LEU A 29 -14.09 6.24 -3.90
CA LEU A 29 -15.33 6.32 -4.66
C LEU A 29 -16.51 5.66 -3.92
N GLU A 30 -16.27 4.51 -3.28
CA GLU A 30 -17.30 3.80 -2.51
C GLU A 30 -17.80 4.65 -1.33
N TYR A 31 -16.92 5.37 -0.64
CA TYR A 31 -17.27 6.21 0.51
C TYR A 31 -17.73 7.62 0.15
N LEU A 32 -17.32 8.14 -1.00
CA LEU A 32 -17.83 9.39 -1.54
C LEU A 32 -19.34 9.31 -1.79
N CYS A 33 -19.84 8.15 -2.23
CA CYS A 33 -21.28 7.88 -2.36
C CYS A 33 -22.05 7.96 -1.03
N TYR A 34 -21.35 7.84 0.11
CA TYR A 34 -21.91 8.02 1.45
C TYR A 34 -21.63 9.41 2.04
N GLY A 35 -21.09 10.34 1.25
CA GLY A 35 -20.75 11.71 1.68
C GLY A 35 -19.49 11.81 2.54
N MET A 36 -18.61 10.80 2.47
CA MET A 36 -17.36 10.74 3.24
C MET A 36 -16.16 10.86 2.30
N ASP A 37 -15.39 11.92 2.47
CA ASP A 37 -14.05 12.02 1.87
C ASP A 37 -13.04 11.35 2.80
N LEU A 38 -12.22 10.48 2.25
CA LEU A 38 -11.26 9.67 3.01
C LEU A 38 -9.84 10.22 2.93
N ASP A 39 -9.53 11.15 2.02
CA ASP A 39 -8.18 11.73 1.87
C ASP A 39 -7.04 10.70 2.04
N LEU A 40 -7.01 9.69 1.17
CA LEU A 40 -6.05 8.59 1.19
C LEU A 40 -5.02 8.80 0.07
N ALA A 41 -3.75 8.57 0.38
CA ALA A 41 -2.65 8.66 -0.57
C ALA A 41 -1.66 7.50 -0.38
N ALA A 42 -0.98 7.13 -1.47
CA ALA A 42 0.12 6.17 -1.45
C ALA A 42 1.45 6.85 -1.82
N ALA A 43 2.53 6.40 -1.20
CA ALA A 43 3.89 6.82 -1.52
C ALA A 43 4.83 5.61 -1.54
N ILE A 44 5.79 5.60 -2.47
CA ILE A 44 6.83 4.57 -2.50
C ILE A 44 7.89 4.90 -1.44
N ASP A 45 8.11 3.99 -0.50
CA ASP A 45 9.31 4.01 0.34
C ASP A 45 10.39 3.18 -0.36
N GLY A 46 11.22 3.86 -1.15
CA GLY A 46 12.29 3.24 -1.93
C GLY A 46 13.42 2.66 -1.06
N ALA A 47 13.60 3.15 0.17
CA ALA A 47 14.59 2.63 1.08
C ALA A 47 14.14 1.31 1.72
N ALA A 48 12.85 1.20 2.06
CA ALA A 48 12.27 -0.03 2.59
C ALA A 48 11.79 -1.01 1.50
N GLY A 49 11.72 -0.59 0.24
CA GLY A 49 11.14 -1.39 -0.84
C GLY A 49 9.66 -1.68 -0.62
N THR A 50 8.90 -0.70 -0.12
CA THR A 50 7.47 -0.84 0.19
C THR A 50 6.65 0.30 -0.36
N VAL A 51 5.32 0.15 -0.36
CA VAL A 51 4.37 1.26 -0.59
C VAL A 51 3.69 1.58 0.73
N VAL A 52 3.66 2.86 1.07
CA VAL A 52 3.08 3.37 2.30
C VAL A 52 1.80 4.11 1.97
N ILE A 53 0.70 3.73 2.61
CA ILE A 53 -0.60 4.38 2.52
C ILE A 53 -0.80 5.23 3.77
N THR A 54 -1.17 6.49 3.58
CA THR A 54 -1.48 7.45 4.64
C THR A 54 -2.79 8.17 4.34
N GLY A 55 -3.42 8.75 5.36
CA GLY A 55 -4.61 9.57 5.17
C GLY A 55 -5.58 9.54 6.33
N GLU A 56 -6.43 10.55 6.44
CA GLU A 56 -7.46 10.65 7.49
C GLU A 56 -8.44 9.47 7.45
N GLY A 57 -8.69 8.94 6.26
CA GLY A 57 -9.54 7.78 5.99
C GLY A 57 -9.17 6.52 6.77
N LEU A 58 -7.89 6.39 7.16
CA LEU A 58 -7.39 5.26 7.95
C LEU A 58 -7.81 5.32 9.43
N SER A 59 -8.28 6.46 9.91
CA SER A 59 -8.87 6.61 11.24
C SER A 59 -10.22 5.87 11.35
N PHE A 60 -10.95 5.77 10.24
CA PHE A 60 -12.23 5.07 10.16
C PHE A 60 -12.03 3.55 10.03
N ARG A 61 -12.55 2.81 11.00
CA ARG A 61 -12.40 1.34 11.07
C ARG A 61 -12.92 0.61 9.81
N ARG A 62 -14.02 1.08 9.20
CA ARG A 62 -14.65 0.41 8.05
C ARG A 62 -13.87 0.63 6.75
N PRO A 63 -13.58 1.87 6.30
CA PRO A 63 -12.70 2.14 5.16
C PRO A 63 -11.37 1.42 5.26
N ARG A 64 -10.71 1.50 6.43
CA ARG A 64 -9.43 0.84 6.66
C ARG A 64 -9.50 -0.67 6.44
N ARG A 65 -10.46 -1.37 7.07
CA ARG A 65 -10.62 -2.82 6.90
C ARG A 65 -10.95 -3.22 5.47
N LEU A 66 -11.72 -2.40 4.77
CA LEU A 66 -12.03 -2.64 3.36
C LEU A 66 -10.75 -2.55 2.51
N LEU A 67 -9.93 -1.53 2.73
CA LEU A 67 -8.66 -1.36 2.05
C LEU A 67 -7.69 -2.51 2.36
N GLU A 68 -7.52 -2.88 3.64
CA GLU A 68 -6.74 -4.06 4.07
C GLU A 68 -7.21 -5.35 3.34
N SER A 69 -8.52 -5.55 3.25
CA SER A 69 -9.09 -6.73 2.56
C SER A 69 -8.85 -6.70 1.05
N ARG A 70 -8.86 -5.52 0.42
CA ARG A 70 -8.61 -5.36 -1.02
C ARG A 70 -7.15 -5.63 -1.35
N ILE A 71 -6.23 -5.06 -0.56
CA ILE A 71 -4.80 -5.32 -0.65
C ILE A 71 -4.52 -6.82 -0.51
N SER A 72 -5.12 -7.48 0.48
CA SER A 72 -4.98 -8.94 0.65
C SER A 72 -5.52 -9.73 -0.55
N ARG A 73 -6.65 -9.32 -1.15
CA ARG A 73 -7.21 -9.97 -2.35
C ARG A 73 -6.36 -9.75 -3.60
N ALA A 74 -5.60 -8.66 -3.66
CA ALA A 74 -4.59 -8.44 -4.69
C ALA A 74 -3.33 -9.30 -4.48
N GLY A 75 -3.31 -10.19 -3.48
CA GLY A 75 -2.17 -11.04 -3.17
C GLY A 75 -1.03 -10.30 -2.46
N LEU A 76 -1.32 -9.15 -1.84
CA LEU A 76 -0.32 -8.30 -1.20
C LEU A 76 -0.42 -8.41 0.32
N ARG A 77 0.74 -8.46 0.99
CA ARG A 77 0.85 -8.36 2.44
C ARG A 77 0.83 -6.89 2.85
N SER A 78 0.13 -6.58 3.94
CA SER A 78 0.15 -5.25 4.54
C SER A 78 0.25 -5.29 6.06
N GLU A 79 0.82 -4.22 6.63
CA GLU A 79 0.95 -4.00 8.06
C GLU A 79 0.37 -2.63 8.44
N THR A 80 -0.58 -2.64 9.38
CA THR A 80 -1.26 -1.42 9.83
C THR A 80 -0.63 -0.89 11.11
N HIS A 81 -0.04 0.31 11.02
CA HIS A 81 0.48 1.06 12.16
C HIS A 81 -0.59 2.06 12.63
N ARG A 82 -1.39 1.65 13.61
CA ARG A 82 -2.49 2.46 14.14
C ARG A 82 -2.12 3.80 14.79
N PRO A 83 -1.03 3.94 15.57
CA PRO A 83 -0.70 5.25 16.15
C PRO A 83 -0.36 6.28 15.07
N ASP A 84 0.14 5.83 13.92
CA ASP A 84 0.66 6.68 12.85
C ASP A 84 -0.33 6.83 11.68
N LEU A 85 -1.51 6.21 11.76
CA LEU A 85 -2.51 6.16 10.67
C LEU A 85 -1.85 5.79 9.33
N ARG A 86 -1.10 4.69 9.34
CA ARG A 86 -0.30 4.24 8.21
C ARG A 86 -0.52 2.77 7.91
N ILE A 87 -0.56 2.40 6.64
CA ILE A 87 -0.50 1.01 6.18
C ILE A 87 0.75 0.85 5.31
N THR A 88 1.64 -0.06 5.68
CA THR A 88 2.80 -0.45 4.87
C THR A 88 2.41 -1.66 4.03
N VAL A 89 2.70 -1.64 2.73
CA VAL A 89 2.37 -2.70 1.78
C VAL A 89 3.66 -3.24 1.16
N PHE A 90 3.82 -4.56 1.23
CA PHE A 90 5.02 -5.25 0.78
C PHE A 90 4.81 -5.83 -0.63
N PRO A 91 5.82 -5.75 -1.51
CA PRO A 91 5.76 -6.42 -2.80
C PRO A 91 5.67 -7.94 -2.61
N ALA A 92 5.06 -8.63 -3.57
CA ALA A 92 4.90 -10.09 -3.54
C ALA A 92 6.22 -10.84 -3.37
N ALA A 93 7.32 -10.31 -3.94
CA ALA A 93 8.65 -10.89 -3.82
C ALA A 93 9.22 -10.85 -2.38
N ASN A 94 8.72 -9.97 -1.51
CA ASN A 94 9.17 -9.82 -0.12
C ASN A 94 8.25 -10.56 0.88
N GLN A 95 7.44 -11.51 0.41
CA GLN A 95 6.45 -12.21 1.24
C GLN A 95 6.99 -13.45 1.96
N ASP A 96 8.13 -13.99 1.53
CA ASP A 96 8.82 -15.10 2.22
C ASP A 96 10.04 -14.58 3.00
N PRO A 97 10.18 -14.89 4.30
CA PRO A 97 11.50 -14.97 4.90
C PRO A 97 12.20 -16.20 4.28
N GLU A 98 13.45 -16.05 3.83
CA GLU A 98 14.29 -17.21 3.55
C GLU A 98 14.19 -18.19 4.74
N PRO A 99 13.84 -19.46 4.51
CA PRO A 99 13.96 -20.46 5.56
C PRO A 99 15.46 -20.60 5.89
N ALA A 100 15.79 -20.26 7.14
CA ALA A 100 17.12 -20.47 7.70
C ALA A 100 17.57 -21.94 7.67
#